data_AF-A0A941A731-F1
#
_entry.id   AF-A0A941A731-F1
#
_cell.length_a   1.000
_cell.length_b   1.000
_cell.length_c   1.000
_cell.angle_alpha   90.00
_cell.angle_beta   90.00
_cell.angle_gamma   90.00
#
_symmetry.space_group_name_H-M   'P 1'
#
loop_
_entity.id
_entity.type
_entity.pdbx_description
1 polymer ?
#
loop_
_entity_poly.entity_id
_entity_poly.type
_entity_poly.pdbx_seq_one_letter_code
_entity_poly.pdbx_strand_id
1 'polypeptide(L)' 'MKYTSTRGTGQTCSGAEAIRSGIAGDGGLFVPVDLPNMDGWMLKGPLNYANLATEVLGRLLHDYTAQELLQC' A
#
# COMPACT_ATOMS: atom_id res chain seq x y z
N MET A 1 0.37 7.64 -0.16
CA MET A 1 -0.73 7.19 0.72
C MET A 1 -0.23 7.24 2.16
N LYS A 2 -1.11 7.42 3.15
CA LYS A 2 -0.74 7.43 4.57
C LYS A 2 -1.31 6.21 5.28
N TYR A 3 -0.59 5.73 6.29
CA TYR A 3 -0.95 4.58 7.11
C TYR A 3 -1.06 5.00 8.57
N THR A 4 -1.97 4.37 9.32
CA THR A 4 -2.16 4.60 10.75
C THR A 4 -2.29 3.28 11.50
N SER A 5 -2.08 3.29 12.82
CA SER A 5 -2.22 2.10 13.66
C SER A 5 -3.68 1.82 13.98
N THR A 6 -4.07 0.54 13.97
CA THR A 6 -5.39 0.08 14.42
C THR A 6 -5.69 0.34 15.90
N ARG A 7 -4.68 0.66 16.72
CA ARG A 7 -4.80 0.89 18.18
C ARG A 7 -4.48 2.33 18.62
N GLY A 8 -4.13 3.20 17.69
CA GLY A 8 -3.37 4.42 17.99
C GLY A 8 -4.03 5.74 17.60
N THR A 9 -3.37 6.82 18.03
CA THR A 9 -3.90 8.17 18.27
C THR A 9 -3.91 9.12 17.06
N GLY A 10 -4.00 8.60 15.83
CA GLY A 10 -4.06 9.42 14.61
C GLY A 10 -2.70 9.89 14.07
N GLN A 11 -1.59 9.38 14.60
CA GLN A 11 -0.29 9.52 13.93
C GLN A 11 -0.30 8.72 12.62
N THR A 12 0.24 9.34 11.57
CA THR A 12 0.31 8.73 10.25
C THR A 12 1.74 8.65 9.74
N CYS A 13 2.07 7.54 9.07
CA CYS A 13 3.34 7.35 8.39
C CYS A 13 3.15 7.05 6.89
N SER A 14 4.24 7.00 6.15
CA SER A 14 4.30 6.50 4.78
C SER A 14 4.16 4.97 4.73
N GLY A 15 3.87 4.41 3.55
CA GLY A 15 3.81 2.95 3.36
C GLY A 15 5.17 2.29 3.57
N ALA A 16 6.25 2.93 3.11
CA ALA A 16 7.61 2.43 3.30
C ALA A 16 8.03 2.40 4.78
N GLU A 17 7.63 3.40 5.58
CA GLU A 17 7.85 3.39 7.03
C GLU A 17 7.04 2.28 7.70
N ALA A 18 5.76 2.11 7.35
CA ALA A 18 4.92 1.04 7.88
C ALA A 18 5.52 -0.35 7.63
N ILE A 19 5.98 -0.61 6.40
CA ILE A 19 6.65 -1.88 6.03
C ILE A 19 7.94 -2.08 6.84
N ARG A 20 8.77 -1.03 6.95
CA ARG A 20 10.05 -1.10 7.67
C ARG A 20 9.85 -1.33 9.17
N SER A 21 8.84 -0.71 9.77
CA SER A 21 8.52 -0.84 11.19
C SER A 21 7.88 -2.19 11.52
N GLY A 22 7.14 -2.79 10.58
CA GLY A 22 6.41 -4.05 10.79
C GLY A 22 5.21 -3.84 11.72
N ILE A 23 5.40 -4.02 13.02
CA ILE A 23 4.36 -3.78 14.04
C ILE A 23 4.38 -2.31 14.46
N ALA A 24 3.21 -1.69 14.62
CA ALA A 24 3.12 -0.31 15.09
C ALA A 24 3.65 -0.16 16.53
N GLY A 25 4.15 1.02 16.89
CA GLY A 25 4.78 1.25 18.20
C GLY A 25 3.85 1.02 19.41
N ASP A 26 2.54 1.07 19.20
CA ASP A 26 1.49 0.78 20.19
C ASP A 26 1.04 -0.71 20.19
N GLY A 27 1.73 -1.56 19.45
CA GLY A 27 1.38 -2.97 19.26
C GLY A 27 0.18 -3.22 18.35
N GLY A 28 -0.31 -2.20 17.64
CA GLY A 28 -1.31 -2.33 16.59
C GLY A 28 -0.74 -2.74 15.23
N LEU A 29 -1.61 -2.76 14.22
CA LEU A 29 -1.25 -3.04 12.83
C LEU A 29 -1.42 -1.77 11.99
N PHE A 30 -0.56 -1.58 10.99
CA PHE A 30 -0.71 -0.48 10.04
C PHE A 30 -1.80 -0.78 9.02
N VAL A 31 -2.71 0.17 8.84
CA VAL A 31 -3.75 0.17 7.82
C VAL A 31 -3.74 1.51 7.07
N PRO A 32 -4.07 1.54 5.77
CA PRO A 32 -4.16 2.80 5.04
C PRO A 32 -5.27 3.66 5.63
N VAL A 33 -5.07 4.98 5.68
CA VAL A 33 -6.06 5.94 6.19
C VAL A 33 -7.32 5.94 5.32
N ASP A 34 -7.15 5.75 4.02
CA ASP A 34 -8.23 5.63 3.05
C ASP A 34 -7.93 4.48 2.09
N LEU A 35 -8.97 3.74 1.69
CA LEU A 35 -8.83 2.74 0.64
C LEU A 35 -8.78 3.41 -0.73
N PRO A 36 -7.84 3.04 -1.61
CA PRO A 36 -7.78 3.61 -2.95
C PRO A 36 -8.99 3.12 -3.75
N ASN A 37 -9.50 3.98 -4.63
CA ASN A 37 -10.46 3.53 -5.63
C ASN A 37 -9.77 2.51 -6.55
N MET A 38 -10.38 1.32 -6.65
CA MET A 38 -9.98 0.23 -7.53
C MET A 38 -11.13 -0.08 -8.50
N ASP A 39 -11.45 0.90 -9.35
CA ASP A 39 -12.47 0.74 -10.37
C ASP A 39 -12.17 -0.50 -11.24
N GLY A 40 -13.13 -1.42 -11.29
CA GLY A 40 -12.98 -2.73 -11.92
C GLY A 40 -12.82 -2.71 -13.45
N TRP A 41 -12.87 -1.55 -14.11
CA TRP A 41 -12.52 -1.42 -15.52
C TRP A 41 -11.01 -1.20 -15.73
N MET A 42 -10.29 -0.66 -14.74
CA MET A 42 -8.84 -0.43 -14.82
C MET A 42 -8.03 -1.72 -14.70
N LEU A 43 -8.60 -2.75 -14.06
CA LEU A 43 -7.99 -4.08 -13.92
C LEU A 43 -8.40 -5.04 -15.05
N LYS A 44 -9.13 -4.56 -16.08
CA LYS A 44 -9.57 -5.36 -17.22
C LYS A 44 -8.60 -5.22 -18.39
N GLY A 45 -7.70 -6.18 -18.49
CA GLY A 45 -6.82 -6.41 -19.63
C GLY A 45 -6.08 -7.73 -19.42
N PRO A 46 -5.40 -8.29 -20.43
CA PRO A 46 -4.54 -9.46 -20.26
C PRO A 46 -3.26 -9.06 -19.51
N LEU A 47 -3.40 -8.62 -18.26
CA LEU A 47 -2.29 -8.37 -17.36
C LEU A 47 -1.79 -9.72 -16.85
N ASN A 48 -0.49 -9.95 -16.95
CA ASN A 48 0.14 -11.03 -16.19
C ASN A 48 0.11 -10.69 -14.69
N TYR A 49 0.40 -11.68 -13.86
CA TYR A 49 0.34 -11.52 -12.41
C TYR A 49 1.22 -10.36 -11.90
N ALA A 50 2.44 -10.23 -12.42
CA ALA A 50 3.38 -9.19 -11.99
C ALA A 50 2.82 -7.79 -12.29
N ASN A 51 2.33 -7.56 -13.50
CA ASN A 51 1.73 -6.29 -13.89
C ASN A 51 0.46 -5.99 -13.07
N LEU A 52 -0.38 -7.01 -12.80
CA LEU A 52 -1.56 -6.84 -11.95
C LEU A 52 -1.17 -6.47 -10.52
N ALA A 53 -0.14 -7.12 -9.96
CA ALA A 53 0.38 -6.82 -8.64
C ALA A 53 0.96 -5.40 -8.57
N THR A 54 1.70 -4.97 -9.58
CA THR A 54 2.23 -3.60 -9.68
C THR A 54 1.10 -2.56 -9.68
N GLU A 55 0.01 -2.79 -10.41
CA GLU A 55 -1.16 -1.89 -10.43
C GLU A 55 -1.85 -1.78 -9.07
N VAL A 56 -2.08 -2.91 -8.39
CA VAL A 56 -2.73 -2.94 -7.07
C VAL A 56 -1.83 -2.32 -6.01
N LEU A 57 -0.55 -2.72 -5.97
CA LEU A 57 0.40 -2.24 -4.98
C LEU A 57 0.74 -0.76 -5.19
N GLY A 58 0.84 -0.29 -6.43
CA GLY A 58 1.12 1.12 -6.74
C GLY A 58 0.08 2.09 -6.18
N ARG A 59 -1.18 1.64 -6.02
CA ARG A 59 -2.27 2.42 -5.40
C ARG A 59 -2.23 2.41 -3.88
N LEU A 60 -1.57 1.43 -3.27
CA LEU A 60 -1.44 1.28 -1.83
C LEU A 60 -0.11 1.86 -1.32
N LEU A 61 0.93 1.80 -2.15
CA LEU A 61 2.32 2.09 -1.82
C LEU A 61 2.85 3.22 -2.71
N HIS A 62 2.29 4.42 -2.59
CA HIS A 62 2.67 5.58 -3.43
C HIS A 62 4.14 6.00 -3.29
N ASP A 63 4.84 5.50 -2.27
CA ASP A 63 6.23 5.81 -1.99
C ASP A 63 7.20 4.88 -2.75
N TYR A 64 6.65 3.96 -3.57
CA TYR A 64 7.39 3.07 -4.46
C TYR A 64 7.03 3.35 -5.92
N THR A 65 8.03 3.26 -6.79
CA THR A 65 7.85 3.38 -8.24
C THR A 65 7.31 2.08 -8.83
N ALA A 66 6.63 2.18 -9.98
CA ALA A 66 6.16 1.00 -10.70
C ALA A 66 7.31 0.06 -11.09
N GLN A 67 8.50 0.60 -11.38
CA GLN A 67 9.68 -0.21 -11.70
C GLN A 67 10.18 -1.01 -10.49
N GLU A 68 10.24 -0.38 -9.31
CA GLU A 68 10.63 -1.08 -8.07
C GLU A 68 9.63 -2.20 -7.75
N LEU A 69 8.34 -1.95 -7.91
CA LEU A 69 7.28 -2.95 -7.67
C LEU A 69 7.30 -4.10 -8.69
N LEU A 70 7.73 -3.86 -9.93
CA LEU A 70 7.84 -4.89 -10.98
C LEU A 70 9.10 -5.77 -10.83
N GLN A 71 10.12 -5.26 -10.13
CA GLN A 71 11.40 -5.95 -9.92
C GLN A 71 11.48 -6.74 -8.60
N CYS A 72 10.45 -6.66 -7.77
CA CYS A 72 10.27 -7.48 -6.57
C CYS A 72 9.82 -8.90 -6.93
#